data_AF-C2EU08-F1
#
_entry.id   AF-C2EU08-F1
#
_cell.length_a   1.000
_cell.length_b   1.000
_cell.length_c   1.000
_cell.angle_alpha   90.00
_cell.angle_beta   90.00
_cell.angle_gamma   90.00
#
_symmetry.space_group_name_H-M   'P 1'
#
loop_
_entity.id
_entity.type
_entity.pdbx_description
1 polymer ?
#
loop_
_entity_poly.entity_id
_entity_poly.type
_entity_poly.pdbx_seq_one_letter_code
_entity_poly.pdbx_strand_id
1 'polypeptide(L)'
;MKAHTKIKGVTEMKLSCNQLAKYLDHTMLKPEATAAMIDQTAFEAIKYQIASVCINPYWVKRVHQKLSETGINTCTVIGFPLGATSTASKVLESRQAIKDGADELDMVIHW
;
A
#
# COMPACT_ATOMS: atom_id res chain seq x y z
N MET A 1 5.95 -11.25 -38.63
CA MET A 1 4.88 -10.47 -39.29
C MET A 1 4.28 -9.53 -38.26
N LYS A 2 4.54 -8.22 -38.40
CA LYS A 2 4.00 -7.17 -37.52
C LYS A 2 2.63 -6.75 -38.04
N ALA A 3 1.64 -6.71 -37.16
CA ALA A 3 0.41 -5.96 -37.36
C ALA A 3 0.15 -5.13 -36.10
N HIS A 4 0.86 -4.01 -35.97
CA HIS A 4 0.54 -2.98 -34.98
C HIS A 4 -0.44 -2.02 -35.63
N THR A 5 -1.73 -2.27 -35.44
CA THR A 5 -2.78 -1.30 -35.74
C THR A 5 -2.61 -0.15 -34.74
N LYS A 6 -2.03 0.97 -35.18
CA LYS A 6 -1.94 2.20 -34.39
C LYS A 6 -3.35 2.72 -34.11
N ILE A 7 -3.81 2.57 -32.87
CA ILE A 7 -5.02 3.21 -32.38
C ILE A 7 -4.72 4.72 -32.28
N LYS A 8 -5.37 5.54 -33.11
CA LYS A 8 -5.23 7.01 -33.06
C LYS A 8 -5.63 7.50 -31.67
N GLY A 9 -4.69 8.08 -30.92
CA GLY A 9 -4.94 8.69 -29.62
C GLY A 9 -4.25 8.02 -28.42
N VAL A 10 -3.59 6.87 -28.61
CA VAL A 10 -2.82 6.22 -27.53
C VAL A 10 -1.33 6.37 -27.82
N THR A 11 -0.67 7.27 -27.10
CA THR A 11 0.79 7.38 -27.09
C THR A 11 1.35 6.19 -26.33
N GLU A 12 2.27 5.44 -26.93
CA GLU A 12 2.92 4.28 -26.30
C GLU A 12 3.81 4.77 -25.15
N MET A 13 3.36 4.63 -23.90
CA MET A 13 4.10 5.08 -22.71
C MET A 13 5.07 3.98 -22.26
N LYS A 14 6.37 4.20 -22.49
CA LYS A 14 7.43 3.27 -22.08
C LYS A 14 8.00 3.69 -20.73
N LEU A 15 7.52 3.09 -19.65
CA LEU A 15 8.05 3.29 -18.29
C LEU A 15 9.20 2.31 -18.00
N SER A 16 10.24 2.80 -17.31
CA SER A 16 11.21 1.91 -16.65
C SER A 16 10.61 1.28 -15.39
N CYS A 17 11.20 0.19 -14.89
CA CYS A 17 10.73 -0.46 -13.65
C CYS A 17 10.66 0.52 -12.46
N ASN A 18 11.64 1.42 -12.33
CA ASN A 18 11.67 2.41 -11.25
C ASN A 18 10.56 3.46 -11.37
N GLN A 19 10.21 3.86 -12.60
CA GLN A 19 9.09 4.78 -12.80
C GLN A 19 7.76 4.08 -12.55
N LEU A 20 7.64 2.80 -12.91
CA LEU A 20 6.46 2.00 -12.63
C LEU A 20 6.27 1.76 -11.12
N ALA A 21 7.36 1.57 -10.37
CA ALA A 21 7.31 1.37 -8.92
C ALA A 21 6.60 2.49 -8.15
N LYS A 22 6.61 3.72 -8.68
CA LYS A 22 5.89 4.88 -8.13
C LYS A 22 4.35 4.82 -8.27
N TYR A 23 3.82 3.74 -8.84
CA TYR A 23 2.39 3.48 -8.97
C TYR A 23 1.95 2.18 -8.28
N LEU A 24 2.84 1.58 -7.48
CA LEU A 24 2.57 0.30 -6.81
C LEU A 24 2.50 0.49 -5.31
N ASP A 25 1.66 -0.32 -4.67
CA ASP A 25 1.60 -0.47 -3.23
C ASP A 25 2.17 -1.83 -2.85
N HIS A 26 3.32 -1.83 -2.19
CA HIS A 26 3.96 -3.08 -1.80
C HIS A 26 3.25 -3.65 -0.58
N THR A 27 2.48 -4.72 -0.80
CA THR A 27 1.44 -5.14 0.15
C THR A 27 1.81 -6.42 0.89
N MET A 28 1.62 -6.43 2.22
CA MET A 28 1.71 -7.61 3.08
C MET A 28 0.53 -7.67 4.06
N LEU A 29 -0.52 -8.39 3.66
CA LEU A 29 -1.77 -8.54 4.42
C LEU A 29 -2.09 -10.00 4.80
N LYS A 30 -1.09 -10.88 4.75
CA LYS A 30 -1.26 -12.29 5.11
C LYS A 30 -1.54 -12.42 6.61
N PRO A 31 -2.53 -13.23 7.05
CA PRO A 31 -2.80 -13.43 8.48
C PRO A 31 -1.59 -13.94 9.27
N GLU A 32 -0.70 -14.69 8.62
CA GLU A 32 0.50 -15.28 9.21
C GLU A 32 1.72 -14.35 9.10
N ALA A 33 1.55 -13.09 8.70
CA ALA A 33 2.64 -12.14 8.54
C ALA A 33 3.40 -11.95 9.86
N THR A 34 4.69 -12.28 9.83
CA THR A 34 5.59 -12.05 10.96
C THR A 34 6.23 -10.67 10.88
N ALA A 35 6.73 -10.19 12.02
CA ALA A 35 7.55 -8.99 12.10
C ALA A 35 8.72 -8.96 11.09
N ALA A 36 9.37 -10.11 10.86
CA ALA A 36 10.47 -10.22 9.90
C ALA A 36 9.98 -10.05 8.45
N MET A 37 8.82 -10.61 8.11
CA MET A 37 8.22 -10.44 6.78
C MET A 37 7.83 -8.98 6.53
N ILE A 38 7.25 -8.31 7.54
CA ILE A 38 6.89 -6.89 7.47
C ILE A 38 8.13 -6.01 7.28
N ASP A 39 9.21 -6.31 8.00
CA ASP A 39 10.47 -5.59 7.87
C ASP A 39 11.10 -5.77 6.50
N GLN A 40 11.04 -6.99 5.97
CA GLN A 40 11.52 -7.30 4.63
C GLN A 40 10.71 -6.55 3.56
N THR A 41 9.39 -6.50 3.70
CA THR A 41 8.50 -5.71 2.83
C THR A 41 8.89 -4.22 2.85
N ALA A 42 9.08 -3.62 4.02
CA ALA A 42 9.52 -2.23 4.11
C ALA A 42 10.90 -2.01 3.44
N PHE A 43 11.85 -2.92 3.65
CA PHE A 43 13.17 -2.86 3.02
C PHE A 43 13.10 -2.95 1.49
N GLU A 44 12.28 -3.85 0.94
CA GLU A 44 12.08 -3.99 -0.50
C GLU A 44 11.46 -2.73 -1.11
N ALA A 45 10.48 -2.14 -0.43
CA ALA A 45 9.87 -0.88 -0.87
C ALA A 45 10.90 0.26 -0.93
N ILE A 46 11.78 0.38 0.06
CA ILE A 46 12.89 1.35 0.06
C ILE A 46 13.85 1.08 -1.10
N LYS A 47 14.26 -0.18 -1.27
CA LYS A 47 15.20 -0.60 -2.32
C LYS A 47 14.69 -0.26 -3.72
N TYR A 48 13.40 -0.48 -3.97
CA TYR A 48 12.79 -0.25 -5.28
C TYR A 48 12.08 1.11 -5.40
N GLN A 49 12.13 1.92 -4.35
CA GLN A 49 11.53 3.26 -4.31
C GLN A 49 10.04 3.23 -4.66
N ILE A 50 9.31 2.27 -4.08
CA ILE A 50 7.86 2.08 -4.29
C ILE A 50 7.08 3.28 -3.72
N ALA A 51 5.84 3.48 -4.17
CA ALA A 51 4.99 4.58 -3.70
C ALA A 51 4.58 4.42 -2.23
N SER A 52 4.03 3.25 -1.88
CA SER A 52 3.58 2.97 -0.52
C SER A 52 3.85 1.52 -0.09
N VAL A 53 3.75 1.28 1.22
CA VAL A 53 3.70 -0.06 1.81
C VAL A 53 2.35 -0.26 2.48
N CYS A 54 1.55 -1.22 2.00
CA CYS A 54 0.22 -1.53 2.54
C CYS A 54 0.26 -2.74 3.48
N ILE A 55 -0.09 -2.53 4.75
CA ILE A 55 -0.03 -3.54 5.82
C ILE A 55 -1.28 -3.53 6.71
N ASN A 56 -1.45 -4.55 7.56
CA ASN A 56 -2.54 -4.55 8.54
C ASN A 56 -2.31 -3.46 9.60
N PRO A 57 -3.38 -2.85 10.14
CA PRO A 57 -3.28 -1.74 11.11
C PRO A 57 -2.31 -1.97 12.27
N TYR A 58 -2.23 -3.22 12.75
CA TYR A 58 -1.32 -3.63 13.81
C TYR A 58 0.17 -3.29 13.52
N TRP A 59 0.58 -3.30 12.26
CA TRP A 59 1.97 -3.09 11.86
C TRP A 59 2.29 -1.63 11.48
N VAL A 60 1.31 -0.73 11.45
CA VAL A 60 1.46 0.66 10.95
C VAL A 60 2.61 1.38 11.61
N LYS A 61 2.60 1.43 12.95
CA LYS A 61 3.64 2.13 13.71
C LYS A 61 5.05 1.63 13.38
N ARG A 62 5.19 0.31 13.20
CA ARG A 62 6.48 -0.31 12.88
C ARG A 62 6.96 0.06 11.49
N VAL A 63 6.06 0.02 10.51
CA VAL A 63 6.40 0.35 9.11
C VAL A 63 6.66 1.84 8.95
N HIS A 64 5.80 2.70 9.51
CA HIS A 64 5.98 4.15 9.46
C HIS A 64 7.34 4.58 10.03
N GLN A 65 7.75 4.01 11.16
CA GLN A 65 9.08 4.27 11.73
C GLN A 65 10.23 3.87 10.80
N LYS A 66 10.07 2.80 10.02
CA LYS A 66 11.10 2.31 9.07
C LYS A 66 11.12 3.10 7.77
N LEU A 67 9.98 3.64 7.35
CA LEU A 67 9.84 4.46 6.15
C LEU A 67 10.08 5.95 6.41
N SER A 68 10.30 6.35 7.66
CA SER A 68 10.62 7.72 8.02
C SER A 68 11.78 8.24 7.17
N GLU A 69 11.64 9.46 6.65
CA GLU A 69 12.61 10.15 5.79
C GLU A 69 12.84 9.52 4.40
N THR A 70 12.13 8.45 4.03
CA THR A 70 12.28 7.80 2.72
C THR A 70 11.38 8.39 1.63
N GLY A 71 10.34 9.13 2.02
CA GLY A 71 9.30 9.65 1.10
C GLY A 71 8.34 8.58 0.57
N ILE A 72 8.34 7.38 1.16
CA ILE A 72 7.41 6.28 0.86
C ILE A 72 6.26 6.33 1.87
N ASN A 73 5.02 6.25 1.38
CA ASN A 73 3.83 6.32 2.22
C ASN A 73 3.58 5.02 2.99
N THR A 74 3.10 5.15 4.22
CA THR A 74 2.57 4.02 5.00
C THR A 74 1.08 3.90 4.73
N CYS A 75 0.68 2.87 3.99
CA CYS A 75 -0.72 2.56 3.72
C CYS A 75 -1.22 1.46 4.67
N THR A 76 -2.48 1.53 5.07
CA THR A 76 -3.12 0.44 5.81
C THR A 76 -4.58 0.27 5.43
N VAL A 77 -5.10 -0.92 5.72
CA VAL A 77 -6.48 -1.29 5.41
C VAL A 77 -7.42 -1.07 6.60
N ILE A 78 -8.66 -0.67 6.34
CA ILE A 78 -9.71 -0.46 7.37
C ILE A 78 -10.91 -1.37 7.12
N GLY A 79 -11.37 -2.06 8.18
CA GLY A 79 -12.47 -3.02 8.09
C GLY A 79 -12.14 -4.27 7.28
N PHE A 80 -10.86 -4.53 7.01
CA PHE A 80 -10.40 -5.65 6.19
C PHE A 80 -10.51 -6.99 6.94
N PRO A 81 -10.80 -8.12 6.25
CA PRO A 81 -10.98 -8.24 4.80
C PRO A 81 -12.39 -8.01 4.29
N LEU A 82 -13.41 -8.13 5.15
CA LEU A 82 -14.81 -8.24 4.70
C LEU A 82 -15.55 -6.91 4.58
N GLY A 83 -15.11 -5.87 5.28
CA GLY A 83 -15.81 -4.60 5.37
C GLY A 83 -17.13 -4.65 6.16
N ALA A 84 -17.55 -5.83 6.64
CA ALA A 84 -18.81 -6.08 7.36
C ALA A 84 -18.74 -5.69 8.86
N THR A 85 -18.09 -4.57 9.16
CA THR A 85 -18.01 -3.98 10.50
C THR A 85 -18.79 -2.67 10.54
N SER A 86 -19.21 -2.26 11.74
CA SER A 86 -19.97 -1.01 11.90
C SER A 86 -19.16 0.22 11.47
N THR A 87 -19.83 1.28 11.01
CA THR A 87 -19.18 2.57 10.72
C THR A 87 -18.40 3.09 11.93
N ALA A 88 -18.95 2.96 13.15
CA ALA A 88 -18.27 3.38 14.37
C ALA A 88 -16.94 2.63 14.57
N SER A 89 -16.91 1.32 14.29
CA SER A 89 -15.68 0.51 14.34
C SER A 89 -14.66 1.00 13.31
N LYS A 90 -15.07 1.21 12.06
CA LYS A 90 -14.17 1.71 11.00
C LYS A 90 -13.60 3.09 11.32
N VAL A 91 -14.41 3.98 11.90
CA VAL A 91 -13.96 5.30 12.34
C VAL A 91 -12.90 5.20 13.45
N LEU A 92 -13.11 4.33 14.44
CA LEU A 92 -12.12 4.13 15.50
C LEU A 92 -10.82 3.53 14.98
N GLU A 93 -10.92 2.51 14.13
CA GLU A 93 -9.77 1.87 13.47
C GLU A 93 -8.98 2.89 12.64
N SER A 94 -9.67 3.72 11.84
CA SER A 94 -9.06 4.79 11.03
C SER A 94 -8.32 5.80 11.89
N ARG A 95 -8.94 6.24 12.99
CA ARG A 95 -8.31 7.20 13.92
C ARG A 95 -7.08 6.61 14.58
N GLN A 96 -7.10 5.32 14.91
CA GLN A 96 -5.95 4.65 15.49
C GLN A 96 -4.81 4.51 14.47
N ALA A 97 -5.11 4.08 13.25
CA ALA A 97 -4.14 4.00 12.15
C ALA A 97 -3.45 5.35 11.89
N ILE A 98 -4.20 6.46 11.85
CA ILE A 98 -3.63 7.81 11.69
C ILE A 98 -2.69 8.14 12.86
N LYS A 99 -3.07 7.83 14.11
CA LYS A 99 -2.20 8.05 15.28
C LYS A 99 -0.92 7.23 15.23
N ASP A 100 -0.99 6.03 14.65
CA ASP A 100 0.16 5.15 14.48
C ASP A 100 1.05 5.53 13.29
N GLY A 101 0.63 6.50 12.46
CA GLY A 101 1.42 7.07 11.37
C GLY A 101 1.01 6.61 9.96
N ALA A 102 -0.22 6.13 9.77
CA ALA A 102 -0.71 5.85 8.42
C ALA A 102 -0.88 7.17 7.62
N ASP A 103 -0.31 7.20 6.42
CA ASP A 103 -0.45 8.27 5.44
C ASP A 103 -1.67 8.03 4.54
N GLU A 104 -2.02 6.76 4.31
CA GLU A 104 -3.11 6.31 3.45
C GLU A 104 -3.99 5.26 4.16
N LEU A 105 -5.30 5.33 3.91
CA LEU A 105 -6.31 4.42 4.49
C LEU A 105 -7.14 3.77 3.37
N ASP A 106 -6.92 2.48 3.16
CA ASP A 106 -7.65 1.65 2.19
C ASP A 106 -8.85 0.98 2.87
N MET A 107 -10.00 1.63 2.79
CA MET A 107 -11.21 1.17 3.47
C MET A 107 -11.99 0.14 2.64
N VAL A 108 -12.29 -1.01 3.24
CA VAL A 108 -13.20 -1.99 2.65
C VAL A 108 -14.64 -1.56 2.88
N ILE A 109 -15.35 -1.34 1.78
CA ILE A 109 -16.79 -1.03 1.76
C ILE A 109 -17.63 -2.31 1.76
N HIS A 110 -18.81 -2.24 2.37
CA HIS A 110 -19.81 -3.31 2.32
C HIS A 110 -20.93 -2.85 1.37
N TRP A 111 -21.35 -3.73 0.45
CA TRP A 111 -22.39 -3.48 -0.55
C TRP A 111 -23.59 -4.36 -0.31
#